data_AF-A0A0A6P029-F1
#
_entry.id   AF-A0A0A6P029-F1
#
_cell.length_a   1.000
_cell.length_b   1.000
_cell.length_c   1.000
_cell.angle_alpha   90.00
_cell.angle_beta   90.00
_cell.angle_gamma   90.00
#
_symmetry.space_group_name_H-M   'P 1'
#
loop_
_entity.id
_entity.type
_entity.pdbx_description
1 polymer ?
#
loop_
_entity_poly.entity_id
_entity_poly.type
_entity_poly.pdbx_seq_one_letter_code
_entity_poly.pdbx_strand_id
1 'polypeptide(L)'
;MSEIISAFPSKAYFINMITKDIALEDSILDLIDNCLDGARRQICREKGEAVLRPIYEGYEVKINLDENQFSIEDNCGGIPDDAFHFGKPAVVSTESKYSLGLSSLGMKRAIFKIGQHIRIQSSTKTAAFSLDIDVNRWAENANDWDFEIKREEKWANPGTRIEIQNLNKDINEEFADSIFVNILRGTIARNYVFPLHNGFSIIVNGYKVKPYDFKLRESEVFRPQNSYYVDEFFPDVSIKIIAGFNDLPPDDASSNEAREELRHIPYMGWFVACNGRIVLAGDKSKKTVWGNGGFYRWHTQYHGFMGIISFYAADPKLLPWTTTKRDLNLTNPLYLRALIQMENATRRYIHYTNERKEDLTRAKAMERQAALTPITQLAEQSALILPHFSKFPTLEMAEIKYYKPKRDVIKVKEALDAPFITNSEAGAYIFDDFLETEASGY
;
A
#
# COMPACT_ATOMS: atom_id res chain seq x y z
N MET A 1 -40.15 -27.54 34.48
CA MET A 1 -38.90 -27.05 35.09
C MET A 1 -37.99 -26.61 33.97
N SER A 2 -37.45 -25.40 34.04
CA SER A 2 -36.47 -24.88 33.09
C SER A 2 -35.10 -24.88 33.74
N GLU A 3 -34.10 -25.49 33.11
CA GLU A 3 -32.70 -25.37 33.51
C GLU A 3 -32.04 -24.20 32.78
N ILE A 4 -31.17 -23.49 33.48
CA ILE A 4 -30.34 -22.41 32.91
C ILE A 4 -28.98 -23.01 32.61
N ILE A 5 -28.57 -22.96 31.33
CA ILE A 5 -27.25 -23.38 30.88
C ILE A 5 -26.39 -22.12 30.68
N SER A 6 -25.16 -22.13 31.22
CA SER A 6 -24.18 -21.07 30.97
C SER A 6 -23.72 -21.12 29.52
N ALA A 7 -23.88 -20.01 28.79
CA ALA A 7 -23.43 -19.86 27.41
C ALA A 7 -22.12 -19.06 27.29
N PHE A 8 -21.41 -18.84 28.40
CA PHE A 8 -20.13 -18.10 28.38
C PHE A 8 -19.06 -18.91 27.65
N PRO A 9 -18.30 -18.30 26.71
CA PRO A 9 -17.18 -18.97 26.09
C PRO A 9 -16.07 -19.22 27.10
N SER A 10 -15.34 -20.33 26.95
CA SER A 10 -14.12 -20.53 27.74
C SER A 10 -13.05 -19.51 27.33
N LYS A 11 -12.16 -19.13 28.26
CA LYS A 11 -11.03 -18.25 27.98
C LYS A 11 -10.13 -18.80 26.87
N ALA A 12 -9.88 -20.10 26.88
CA ALA A 12 -9.13 -20.78 25.83
C ALA A 12 -9.80 -20.65 24.45
N TYR A 13 -11.13 -20.79 24.39
CA TYR A 13 -11.88 -20.57 23.15
C TYR A 13 -11.79 -19.11 22.68
N PHE A 14 -11.92 -18.16 23.61
CA PHE A 14 -11.80 -16.73 23.30
C PHE A 14 -10.40 -16.37 22.77
N ILE A 15 -9.33 -16.79 23.44
CA ILE A 15 -7.95 -16.57 23.01
C ILE A 15 -7.74 -17.14 21.61
N ASN A 16 -8.17 -18.38 21.37
CA ASN A 16 -8.07 -19.01 20.06
C ASN A 16 -8.86 -18.22 18.99
N MET A 17 -10.07 -17.77 19.29
CA MET A 17 -10.90 -17.01 18.35
C MET A 17 -10.22 -15.72 17.88
N ILE A 18 -9.48 -15.04 18.77
CA ILE A 18 -8.89 -13.73 18.45
C ILE A 18 -7.48 -13.88 17.85
N THR A 19 -6.78 -14.99 18.07
CA THR A 19 -5.38 -15.19 17.66
C THR A 19 -5.21 -16.10 16.42
N LYS A 20 -6.18 -16.96 16.12
CA LYS A 20 -6.02 -18.00 15.09
C LYS A 20 -5.75 -17.45 13.69
N ASP A 21 -6.56 -16.48 13.26
CA ASP A 21 -6.55 -15.99 11.87
C ASP A 21 -5.68 -14.74 11.68
N ILE A 22 -4.93 -14.32 12.71
CA ILE A 22 -3.95 -13.25 12.61
C ILE A 22 -2.53 -13.84 12.49
N ALA A 23 -1.84 -13.45 11.41
CA ALA A 23 -0.39 -13.61 11.26
C ALA A 23 0.40 -12.81 12.31
N LEU A 24 1.56 -13.34 12.71
CA LEU A 24 2.42 -12.77 13.75
C LEU A 24 2.84 -11.33 13.45
N GLU A 25 3.25 -11.07 12.21
CA GLU A 25 3.66 -9.74 11.75
C GLU A 25 2.58 -8.68 12.05
N ASP A 26 1.34 -8.89 11.64
CA ASP A 26 0.27 -7.90 11.86
C ASP A 26 -0.14 -7.77 13.33
N SER A 27 0.05 -8.80 14.14
CA SER A 27 -0.10 -8.68 15.59
C SER A 27 0.90 -7.67 16.16
N ILE A 28 2.14 -7.64 15.66
CA ILE A 28 3.13 -6.63 16.03
C ILE A 28 2.70 -5.25 15.52
N LEU A 29 2.16 -5.15 14.30
CA LEU A 29 1.64 -3.88 13.76
C LEU A 29 0.47 -3.34 14.61
N ASP A 30 -0.40 -4.21 15.13
CA ASP A 30 -1.47 -3.82 16.06
C ASP A 30 -0.92 -3.15 17.33
N LEU A 31 0.27 -3.56 17.81
CA LEU A 31 0.93 -2.91 18.96
C LEU A 31 1.46 -1.52 18.58
N ILE A 32 2.10 -1.39 17.40
CA ILE A 32 2.56 -0.09 16.88
C ILE A 32 1.39 0.90 16.70
N ASP A 33 0.23 0.42 16.23
CA ASP A 33 -0.97 1.23 16.10
C ASP A 33 -1.40 1.83 17.45
N ASN A 34 -1.29 1.07 18.56
CA ASN A 34 -1.61 1.58 19.90
C ASN A 34 -0.63 2.68 20.35
N CYS A 35 0.66 2.52 20.04
CA CYS A 35 1.68 3.55 20.31
C CYS A 35 1.34 4.84 19.53
N LEU A 36 1.03 4.73 18.24
CA LEU A 36 0.65 5.88 17.40
C LEU A 36 -0.62 6.56 17.88
N ASP A 37 -1.63 5.79 18.31
CA ASP A 37 -2.84 6.35 18.92
C ASP A 37 -2.54 7.07 20.23
N GLY A 38 -1.61 6.54 21.04
CA GLY A 38 -1.08 7.20 22.23
C GLY A 38 -0.44 8.55 21.93
N ALA A 39 0.52 8.57 21.01
CA ALA A 39 1.22 9.78 20.58
C ALA A 39 0.23 10.82 20.03
N ARG A 40 -0.70 10.37 19.17
CA ARG A 40 -1.73 11.25 18.60
C ARG A 40 -2.63 11.85 19.68
N ARG A 41 -3.05 11.06 20.68
CA ARG A 41 -3.84 11.57 21.82
C ARG A 41 -3.08 12.64 22.61
N GLN A 42 -1.77 12.52 22.76
CA GLN A 42 -0.97 13.55 23.43
C GLN A 42 -0.86 14.82 22.57
N ILE A 43 -0.50 14.68 21.30
CA ILE A 43 -0.41 15.80 20.34
C ILE A 43 -1.73 16.58 20.27
N CYS A 44 -2.87 15.89 20.15
CA CYS A 44 -4.18 16.53 20.09
C CYS A 44 -4.52 17.25 21.40
N ARG A 45 -4.15 16.70 22.57
CA ARG A 45 -4.34 17.37 23.87
C ARG A 45 -3.49 18.63 23.98
N GLU A 46 -2.25 18.60 23.49
CA GLU A 46 -1.34 19.75 23.54
C GLU A 46 -1.77 20.88 22.61
N LYS A 47 -2.30 20.54 21.42
CA LYS A 47 -2.83 21.54 20.49
C LYS A 47 -4.26 21.99 20.79
N GLY A 48 -4.98 21.27 21.66
CA GLY A 48 -6.38 21.56 21.98
C GLY A 48 -7.40 21.15 20.90
N GLU A 49 -6.96 20.50 19.82
CA GLU A 49 -7.82 20.07 18.71
C GLU A 49 -7.30 18.79 18.02
N ALA A 50 -8.15 18.17 17.21
CA ALA A 50 -7.78 16.97 16.47
C ALA A 50 -6.98 17.31 15.22
N VAL A 51 -5.78 16.72 15.09
CA VAL A 51 -4.87 17.02 13.99
C VAL A 51 -4.95 15.93 12.92
N LEU A 52 -5.32 16.33 11.69
CA LEU A 52 -5.40 15.43 10.53
C LEU A 52 -4.04 14.81 10.18
N ARG A 53 -2.99 15.64 10.20
CA ARG A 53 -1.59 15.28 9.89
C ARG A 53 -0.68 15.67 11.06
N PRO A 54 -0.63 14.85 12.12
CA PRO A 54 0.20 15.14 13.29
C PRO A 54 1.70 15.09 12.96
N ILE A 55 2.48 15.92 13.64
CA ILE A 55 3.95 15.86 13.68
C ILE A 55 4.31 15.03 14.91
N TYR A 56 5.07 13.96 14.70
CA TYR A 56 5.43 12.95 15.69
C TYR A 56 6.88 13.08 16.18
N GLU A 57 7.53 14.22 15.93
CA GLU A 57 8.88 14.47 16.44
C GLU A 57 8.94 14.27 17.97
N GLY A 58 9.95 13.53 18.43
CA GLY A 58 10.12 13.19 19.85
C GLY A 58 9.36 11.93 20.30
N TYR A 59 8.46 11.38 19.48
CA TYR A 59 7.78 10.12 19.77
C TYR A 59 8.54 8.94 19.17
N GLU A 60 8.72 7.89 19.97
CA GLU A 60 9.50 6.72 19.63
C GLU A 60 8.86 5.43 20.17
N VAL A 61 9.04 4.35 19.41
CA VAL A 61 8.78 2.98 19.85
C VAL A 61 9.97 2.09 19.50
N LYS A 62 10.37 1.27 20.47
CA LYS A 62 11.44 0.27 20.36
C LYS A 62 10.84 -1.12 20.47
N ILE A 63 11.16 -1.96 19.50
CA ILE A 63 10.75 -3.36 19.45
C ILE A 63 12.03 -4.19 19.51
N ASN A 64 12.11 -5.13 20.45
CA ASN A 64 13.15 -6.15 20.45
C ASN A 64 12.49 -7.53 20.47
N LEU A 65 12.96 -8.41 19.60
CA LEU A 65 12.50 -9.78 19.48
C LEU A 65 13.69 -10.70 19.22
N ASP A 66 13.68 -11.84 19.90
CA ASP A 66 14.65 -12.93 19.80
C ASP A 66 13.94 -14.27 20.07
N GLU A 67 14.67 -15.38 20.05
CA GLU A 67 14.10 -16.72 20.25
C GLU A 67 13.47 -16.96 21.62
N ASN A 68 13.73 -16.10 22.61
CA ASN A 68 13.28 -16.26 23.99
C ASN A 68 12.14 -15.29 24.35
N GLN A 69 12.12 -14.10 23.75
CA GLN A 69 11.21 -13.03 24.17
C GLN A 69 10.84 -12.04 23.06
N PHE A 70 9.78 -11.29 23.34
CA PHE A 70 9.38 -10.09 22.62
C PHE A 70 9.22 -8.93 23.60
N SER A 71 9.64 -7.73 23.20
CA SER A 71 9.40 -6.50 23.94
C SER A 71 9.03 -5.36 23.01
N ILE A 72 8.11 -4.51 23.45
CA ILE A 72 7.81 -3.23 22.84
C ILE A 72 7.74 -2.14 23.92
N GLU A 73 8.45 -1.04 23.72
CA GLU A 73 8.50 0.09 24.64
C GLU A 73 8.33 1.40 23.87
N ASP A 74 7.45 2.27 24.35
CA ASP A 74 7.17 3.57 23.75
C ASP A 74 7.15 4.70 24.79
N ASN A 75 7.29 5.94 24.31
CA ASN A 75 7.06 7.17 25.09
C ASN A 75 5.77 7.90 24.68
N CYS A 76 4.75 7.15 24.26
CA CYS A 76 3.54 7.65 23.61
C CYS A 76 2.39 7.90 24.60
N GLY A 77 2.70 8.26 25.84
CA GLY A 77 1.69 8.77 26.78
C GLY A 77 1.01 7.75 27.68
N GLY A 78 1.30 6.48 27.49
CA GLY A 78 0.78 5.39 28.29
C GLY A 78 -0.68 5.04 28.03
N ILE A 79 -1.06 3.92 28.61
CA ILE A 79 -2.39 3.34 28.62
C ILE A 79 -3.01 3.54 30.02
N PRO A 80 -4.28 4.00 30.14
CA PRO A 80 -4.96 4.05 31.44
C PRO A 80 -5.32 2.64 31.95
N ASP A 81 -5.52 2.50 33.25
CA ASP A 81 -5.77 1.22 33.92
C ASP A 81 -7.08 0.54 33.49
N ASP A 82 -8.06 1.31 33.04
CA ASP A 82 -9.33 0.83 32.48
C ASP A 82 -9.24 0.38 31.01
N ALA A 83 -8.06 0.43 30.37
CA ALA A 83 -7.94 0.05 28.97
C ALA A 83 -7.95 -1.47 28.71
N PHE A 84 -7.75 -2.28 29.76
CA PHE A 84 -7.62 -3.74 29.63
C PHE A 84 -8.96 -4.51 29.70
N HIS A 85 -10.09 -3.83 29.49
CA HIS A 85 -11.39 -4.51 29.35
C HIS A 85 -11.51 -5.24 28.01
N PHE A 86 -12.11 -6.44 28.03
CA PHE A 86 -12.49 -7.18 26.83
C PHE A 86 -13.84 -6.68 26.32
N GLY A 87 -13.83 -6.04 25.15
CA GLY A 87 -15.00 -5.32 24.63
C GLY A 87 -15.09 -3.90 25.20
N LYS A 88 -15.75 -2.99 24.47
CA LYS A 88 -16.02 -1.64 24.97
C LYS A 88 -17.19 -1.72 25.96
N PRO A 89 -17.09 -1.15 27.17
CA PRO A 89 -18.28 -0.82 27.94
C PRO A 89 -19.18 0.06 27.07
N ALA A 90 -20.50 -0.12 27.14
CA ALA A 90 -21.47 0.63 26.33
C ALA A 90 -21.39 2.17 26.51
N VAL A 91 -20.60 2.65 27.48
CA VAL A 91 -20.57 4.04 27.98
C VAL A 91 -19.16 4.67 27.94
N VAL A 92 -18.25 4.25 27.05
CA VAL A 92 -16.99 4.99 26.82
C VAL A 92 -17.11 5.87 25.59
N SER A 93 -17.35 7.16 25.83
CA SER A 93 -17.81 8.18 24.87
C SER A 93 -16.72 9.02 24.20
N THR A 94 -15.44 8.61 24.23
CA THR A 94 -14.40 9.33 23.50
C THR A 94 -13.52 8.38 22.70
N GLU A 95 -14.01 7.97 21.53
CA GLU A 95 -13.12 7.41 20.53
C GLU A 95 -12.06 8.47 20.20
N SER A 96 -10.77 8.09 20.25
CA SER A 96 -9.70 8.98 19.83
C SER A 96 -9.96 9.36 18.37
N LYS A 97 -10.16 10.65 18.11
CA LYS A 97 -10.35 11.14 16.75
C LYS A 97 -9.15 10.69 15.90
N TYR A 98 -9.45 10.15 14.72
CA TYR A 98 -8.48 9.61 13.79
C TYR A 98 -7.67 8.41 14.34
N SER A 99 -8.26 7.61 15.23
CA SER A 99 -7.64 6.38 15.75
C SER A 99 -7.29 5.39 14.65
N LEU A 100 -6.23 4.62 14.86
CA LEU A 100 -5.92 3.39 14.13
C LEU A 100 -6.61 2.17 14.77
N GLY A 101 -6.72 2.14 16.09
CA GLY A 101 -7.44 1.11 16.85
C GLY A 101 -8.96 1.17 16.72
N LEU A 102 -9.52 0.45 15.74
CA LEU A 102 -10.98 0.34 15.54
C LEU A 102 -11.66 -0.45 16.69
N SER A 103 -10.96 -1.46 17.22
CA SER A 103 -11.44 -2.34 18.29
C SER A 103 -10.43 -2.39 19.44
N SER A 104 -10.93 -2.46 20.67
CA SER A 104 -10.11 -2.66 21.88
C SER A 104 -9.44 -4.04 21.93
N LEU A 105 -9.39 -4.78 20.81
CA LEU A 105 -8.94 -6.15 20.69
C LEU A 105 -7.51 -6.27 20.16
N GLY A 106 -7.02 -5.33 19.35
CA GLY A 106 -5.73 -5.45 18.65
C GLY A 106 -4.57 -5.76 19.59
N MET A 107 -4.39 -4.98 20.66
CA MET A 107 -3.36 -5.24 21.68
C MET A 107 -3.51 -6.64 22.30
N LYS A 108 -4.72 -7.02 22.71
CA LYS A 108 -4.97 -8.29 23.40
C LYS A 108 -4.70 -9.48 22.48
N ARG A 109 -5.18 -9.38 21.25
CA ARG A 109 -4.88 -10.35 20.18
C ARG A 109 -3.38 -10.49 19.98
N ALA A 110 -2.62 -9.39 19.98
CA ALA A 110 -1.18 -9.43 19.79
C ALA A 110 -0.45 -10.12 20.93
N ILE A 111 -0.70 -9.69 22.18
CA ILE A 111 0.00 -10.27 23.34
C ILE A 111 -0.29 -11.77 23.51
N PHE A 112 -1.54 -12.20 23.30
CA PHE A 112 -1.89 -13.63 23.37
C PHE A 112 -1.40 -14.42 22.16
N LYS A 113 -1.22 -13.77 20.98
CA LYS A 113 -0.62 -14.43 19.82
C LYS A 113 0.84 -14.74 20.08
N ILE A 114 1.57 -13.86 20.77
CA ILE A 114 3.03 -13.95 20.92
C ILE A 114 3.47 -14.94 22.00
N GLY A 115 2.87 -14.93 23.20
CA GLY A 115 3.35 -15.79 24.28
C GLY A 115 2.41 -15.92 25.46
N GLN A 116 2.90 -16.67 26.47
CA GLN A 116 2.10 -17.13 27.61
C GLN A 116 2.40 -16.38 28.92
N HIS A 117 3.53 -15.68 29.01
CA HIS A 117 3.84 -14.83 30.14
C HIS A 117 3.98 -13.38 29.67
N ILE A 118 3.02 -12.54 30.05
CA ILE A 118 2.91 -11.17 29.56
C ILE A 118 3.02 -10.21 30.74
N ARG A 119 4.00 -9.31 30.67
CA ARG A 119 4.14 -8.20 31.61
C ARG A 119 3.88 -6.89 30.89
N ILE A 120 2.94 -6.11 31.41
CA ILE A 120 2.59 -4.78 30.91
C ILE A 120 2.90 -3.79 32.01
N GLN A 121 3.66 -2.76 31.68
CA GLN A 121 3.89 -1.60 32.54
C GLN A 121 3.49 -0.35 31.76
N SER A 122 2.73 0.53 32.40
CA SER A 122 2.24 1.74 31.74
C SER A 122 2.29 2.90 32.71
N SER A 123 2.73 4.05 32.21
CA SER A 123 2.72 5.31 32.94
C SER A 123 2.06 6.40 32.11
N THR A 124 0.98 6.97 32.64
CA THR A 124 0.36 8.20 32.13
C THR A 124 0.85 9.41 32.93
N LYS A 125 0.37 10.62 32.62
CA LYS A 125 0.67 11.82 33.45
C LYS A 125 0.10 11.71 34.88
N THR A 126 -0.97 10.94 35.06
CA THR A 126 -1.76 10.89 36.30
C THR A 126 -1.62 9.60 37.10
N ALA A 127 -1.36 8.47 36.44
CA ALA A 127 -1.26 7.15 37.08
C ALA A 127 -0.27 6.25 36.36
N ALA A 128 0.32 5.31 37.11
CA ALA A 128 1.13 4.22 36.57
C ALA A 128 0.73 2.88 37.20
N PHE A 129 0.83 1.81 36.42
CA PHE A 129 0.53 0.46 36.86
C PHE A 129 1.41 -0.58 36.19
N SER A 130 1.47 -1.76 36.80
CA SER A 130 1.95 -2.99 36.18
C SER A 130 0.90 -4.09 36.26
N LEU A 131 0.90 -4.95 35.24
CA LEU A 131 0.03 -6.11 35.10
C LEU A 131 0.89 -7.29 34.64
N ASP A 132 0.78 -8.42 35.33
CA ASP A 132 1.51 -9.66 35.03
C ASP A 132 0.49 -10.77 34.78
N ILE A 133 0.56 -11.39 33.61
CA ILE A 133 -0.41 -12.38 33.13
C ILE A 133 0.35 -13.66 32.81
N ASP A 134 0.10 -14.69 33.60
CA ASP A 134 0.30 -16.09 33.18
C ASP A 134 -0.98 -16.57 32.51
N VAL A 135 -0.93 -16.68 31.18
CA VAL A 135 -2.10 -16.97 30.35
C VAL A 135 -2.69 -18.35 30.65
N ASN A 136 -1.84 -19.34 30.92
CA ASN A 136 -2.29 -20.70 31.26
C ASN A 136 -3.01 -20.70 32.59
N ARG A 137 -2.39 -20.13 33.63
CA ARG A 137 -2.99 -20.02 34.96
C ARG A 137 -4.28 -19.22 34.95
N TRP A 138 -4.32 -18.12 34.20
CA TRP A 138 -5.54 -17.33 34.04
C TRP A 138 -6.63 -18.14 33.33
N ALA A 139 -6.29 -18.91 32.29
CA ALA A 139 -7.26 -19.71 31.53
C ALA A 139 -7.91 -20.86 32.33
N GLU A 140 -7.28 -21.34 33.41
CA GLU A 140 -7.82 -22.41 34.28
C GLU A 140 -9.10 -22.00 35.01
N ASN A 141 -9.24 -20.72 35.41
CA ASN A 141 -10.45 -20.22 36.06
C ASN A 141 -11.46 -19.73 35.01
N ALA A 142 -12.48 -20.53 34.73
CA ALA A 142 -13.47 -20.24 33.69
C ALA A 142 -14.36 -19.01 33.98
N ASN A 143 -14.54 -18.64 35.25
CA ASN A 143 -15.56 -17.66 35.66
C ASN A 143 -14.99 -16.28 36.02
N ASP A 144 -13.71 -16.19 36.35
CA ASP A 144 -13.07 -14.95 36.78
C ASP A 144 -12.31 -14.32 35.62
N TRP A 145 -12.81 -13.26 35.00
CA TRP A 145 -12.17 -12.60 33.86
C TRP A 145 -11.27 -11.44 34.25
N ASP A 146 -11.15 -11.15 35.55
CA ASP A 146 -10.47 -9.98 36.04
C ASP A 146 -8.95 -10.18 36.03
N PHE A 147 -8.24 -9.06 36.05
CA PHE A 147 -6.79 -9.02 36.18
C PHE A 147 -6.40 -8.16 37.37
N GLU A 148 -5.45 -8.64 38.16
CA GLU A 148 -4.88 -7.85 39.24
C GLU A 148 -3.84 -6.88 38.69
N ILE A 149 -3.98 -5.60 39.02
CA ILE A 149 -2.99 -4.57 38.68
C ILE A 149 -2.26 -4.11 39.94
N LYS A 150 -0.96 -3.81 39.81
CA LYS A 150 -0.16 -3.19 40.85
C LYS A 150 0.05 -1.72 40.51
N ARG A 151 -0.05 -0.84 41.51
CA ARG A 151 0.26 0.58 41.33
C ARG A 151 1.77 0.79 41.37
N GLU A 152 2.26 1.61 40.45
CA GLU A 152 3.67 1.88 40.26
C GLU A 152 3.96 3.37 40.41
N GLU A 153 5.23 3.72 40.59
CA GLU A 153 5.68 5.11 40.47
C GLU A 153 5.59 5.58 39.02
N LYS A 154 5.20 6.85 38.84
CA LYS A 154 5.08 7.45 37.51
C LYS A 154 6.45 7.62 36.87
N TRP A 155 6.55 7.27 35.60
CA TRP A 155 7.75 7.49 34.82
C TRP A 155 7.91 8.97 34.50
N ALA A 156 9.16 9.43 34.40
CA ALA A 156 9.46 10.79 33.98
C ALA A 156 8.85 11.12 32.61
N ASN A 157 8.93 10.16 31.69
CA ASN A 157 8.30 10.22 30.37
C ASN A 157 7.16 9.21 30.30
N PRO A 158 5.89 9.67 30.19
CA PRO A 158 4.74 8.79 30.03
C PRO A 158 4.86 7.88 28.81
N GLY A 159 4.51 6.60 28.97
CA GLY A 159 4.79 5.56 27.97
C GLY A 159 4.25 4.20 28.39
N THR A 160 4.54 3.18 27.60
CA THR A 160 4.17 1.79 27.88
C THR A 160 5.32 0.86 27.52
N ARG A 161 5.51 -0.18 28.34
CA ARG A 161 6.39 -1.31 28.08
C ARG A 161 5.58 -2.59 28.17
N ILE A 162 5.68 -3.43 27.14
CA ILE A 162 5.12 -4.78 27.12
C ILE A 162 6.28 -5.74 26.90
N GLU A 163 6.43 -6.71 27.81
CA GLU A 163 7.42 -7.79 27.74
C GLU A 163 6.67 -9.11 27.70
N ILE A 164 7.05 -9.99 26.77
CA ILE A 164 6.40 -11.28 26.55
C ILE A 164 7.47 -12.36 26.51
N GLN A 165 7.32 -13.34 27.39
CA GLN A 165 8.14 -14.53 27.50
C GLN A 165 7.27 -15.78 27.33
N ASN A 166 7.90 -16.96 27.32
CA ASN A 166 7.23 -18.24 27.04
C ASN A 166 6.45 -18.16 25.73
N LEU A 167 7.18 -17.91 24.64
CA LEU A 167 6.62 -17.71 23.31
C LEU A 167 5.75 -18.91 22.89
N ASN A 168 4.68 -18.63 22.15
CA ASN A 168 3.84 -19.71 21.60
C ASN A 168 4.63 -20.55 20.60
N LYS A 169 4.10 -21.75 20.34
CA LYS A 169 4.70 -22.71 19.41
C LYS A 169 5.06 -22.03 18.07
N ASP A 170 6.24 -22.33 17.57
CA ASP A 170 6.81 -21.89 16.29
C ASP A 170 7.22 -20.40 16.23
N ILE A 171 6.84 -19.57 17.23
CA ILE A 171 7.18 -18.12 17.27
C ILE A 171 8.66 -17.89 17.60
N ASN A 172 9.25 -18.72 18.44
CA ASN A 172 10.69 -18.68 18.74
C ASN A 172 11.54 -18.85 17.47
N GLU A 173 11.15 -19.77 16.58
CA GLU A 173 11.82 -20.00 15.30
C GLU A 173 11.62 -18.82 14.34
N GLU A 174 10.40 -18.26 14.25
CA GLU A 174 10.13 -17.07 13.44
C GLU A 174 10.93 -15.85 13.91
N PHE A 175 11.03 -15.61 15.23
CA PHE A 175 11.80 -14.47 15.77
C PHE A 175 13.32 -14.63 15.61
N ALA A 176 13.82 -15.86 15.62
CA ALA A 176 15.23 -16.14 15.32
C ALA A 176 15.56 -15.95 13.83
N ASP A 177 14.57 -16.01 12.94
CA ASP A 177 14.78 -15.90 11.50
C ASP A 177 15.00 -14.44 11.05
N SER A 178 16.21 -14.15 10.62
CA SER A 178 16.58 -12.84 10.03
C SER A 178 15.72 -12.44 8.82
N ILE A 179 15.17 -13.39 8.06
CA ILE A 179 14.28 -13.11 6.93
C ILE A 179 12.97 -12.52 7.46
N PHE A 180 12.37 -13.14 8.47
CA PHE A 180 11.18 -12.60 9.14
C PHE A 180 11.43 -11.18 9.67
N VAL A 181 12.54 -10.94 10.38
CA VAL A 181 12.86 -9.61 10.93
C VAL A 181 12.99 -8.56 9.81
N ASN A 182 13.61 -8.92 8.69
CA ASN A 182 13.75 -8.03 7.54
C ASN A 182 12.41 -7.76 6.84
N ILE A 183 11.54 -8.76 6.72
CA ILE A 183 10.17 -8.60 6.20
C ILE A 183 9.38 -7.66 7.12
N LEU A 184 9.40 -7.88 8.43
CA LEU A 184 8.73 -7.03 9.41
C LEU A 184 9.19 -5.57 9.29
N ARG A 185 10.51 -5.33 9.22
CA ARG A 185 11.06 -3.97 9.04
C ARG A 185 10.62 -3.33 7.72
N GLY A 186 10.63 -4.10 6.63
CA GLY A 186 10.17 -3.64 5.31
C GLY A 186 8.68 -3.31 5.28
N THR A 187 7.86 -4.13 5.94
CA THR A 187 6.44 -3.85 6.10
C THR A 187 6.21 -2.64 6.98
N ILE A 188 6.91 -2.47 8.09
CA ILE A 188 6.79 -1.27 8.95
C ILE A 188 7.14 -0.02 8.12
N ALA A 189 8.26 -0.03 7.40
CA ALA A 189 8.71 1.07 6.55
C ALA A 189 7.65 1.52 5.54
N ARG A 190 6.96 0.55 4.93
CA ARG A 190 5.89 0.77 3.95
C ARG A 190 4.59 1.20 4.62
N ASN A 191 4.16 0.45 5.62
CA ASN A 191 2.82 0.55 6.19
C ASN A 191 2.62 1.80 7.06
N TYR A 192 3.71 2.26 7.68
CA TYR A 192 3.77 3.46 8.51
C TYR A 192 4.53 4.61 7.83
N VAL A 193 4.60 4.60 6.50
CA VAL A 193 5.35 5.60 5.73
C VAL A 193 4.96 7.04 6.11
N PHE A 194 3.68 7.33 6.33
CA PHE A 194 3.21 8.68 6.66
C PHE A 194 3.61 9.10 8.08
N PRO A 195 3.35 8.32 9.16
CA PRO A 195 3.88 8.63 10.49
C PRO A 195 5.40 8.76 10.53
N LEU A 196 6.13 7.89 9.83
CA LEU A 196 7.60 7.91 9.77
C LEU A 196 8.11 9.21 9.10
N HIS A 197 7.51 9.65 7.98
CA HIS A 197 7.84 10.95 7.37
C HIS A 197 7.48 12.14 8.28
N ASN A 198 6.46 11.98 9.12
CA ASN A 198 6.04 12.99 10.08
C ASN A 198 6.85 12.97 11.39
N GLY A 199 7.93 12.19 11.48
CA GLY A 199 8.89 12.23 12.59
C GLY A 199 8.77 11.11 13.63
N PHE A 200 7.83 10.18 13.48
CA PHE A 200 7.70 9.04 14.39
C PHE A 200 8.91 8.11 14.25
N SER A 201 9.56 7.75 15.36
CA SER A 201 10.73 6.86 15.35
C SER A 201 10.31 5.43 15.68
N ILE A 202 10.56 4.48 14.77
CA ILE A 202 10.39 3.05 15.03
C ILE A 202 11.75 2.37 14.95
N ILE A 203 12.12 1.65 16.00
CA ILE A 203 13.38 0.90 16.09
C ILE A 203 13.06 -0.57 16.29
N VAL A 204 13.63 -1.45 15.47
CA VAL A 204 13.47 -2.91 15.58
C VAL A 204 14.85 -3.56 15.74
N ASN A 205 15.06 -4.28 16.83
CA ASN A 205 16.34 -4.91 17.19
C ASN A 205 17.53 -3.93 17.09
N GLY A 206 17.35 -2.71 17.59
CA GLY A 206 18.36 -1.64 17.53
C GLY A 206 18.48 -0.90 16.19
N TYR A 207 17.81 -1.37 15.12
CA TYR A 207 17.85 -0.72 13.81
C TYR A 207 16.66 0.20 13.60
N LYS A 208 16.95 1.49 13.39
CA LYS A 208 15.92 2.48 13.02
C LYS A 208 15.32 2.14 11.65
N VAL A 209 14.00 2.09 11.58
CA VAL A 209 13.25 1.87 10.34
C VAL A 209 13.14 3.20 9.59
N LYS A 210 13.59 3.22 8.34
CA LYS A 210 13.42 4.38 7.44
C LYS A 210 12.09 4.27 6.71
N PRO A 211 11.36 5.37 6.48
CA PRO A 211 10.15 5.35 5.65
C PRO A 211 10.48 4.81 4.26
N TYR A 212 9.55 4.05 3.68
CA TYR A 212 9.67 3.66 2.28
C TYR A 212 9.57 4.90 1.37
N ASP A 213 10.52 5.06 0.47
CA ASP A 213 10.65 6.24 -0.39
C ASP A 213 9.80 6.07 -1.67
N PHE A 214 8.49 6.28 -1.54
CA PHE A 214 7.59 6.31 -2.69
C PHE A 214 7.91 7.50 -3.58
N LYS A 215 8.18 7.21 -4.86
CA LYS A 215 8.53 8.21 -5.89
C LYS A 215 7.66 8.05 -7.11
N LEU A 216 7.38 9.17 -7.78
CA LEU A 216 6.70 9.23 -9.06
C LEU A 216 7.50 10.11 -10.02
N ARG A 217 7.46 9.77 -11.30
CA ARG A 217 8.12 10.53 -12.36
C ARG A 217 7.37 11.82 -12.64
N GLU A 218 8.10 12.93 -12.62
CA GLU A 218 7.58 14.27 -12.82
C GLU A 218 8.43 15.06 -13.82
N SER A 219 7.77 15.80 -14.70
CA SER A 219 8.33 16.80 -15.62
C SER A 219 7.22 17.76 -16.06
N GLU A 220 7.51 18.66 -17.00
CA GLU A 220 6.49 19.57 -17.53
C GLU A 220 5.30 18.85 -18.19
N VAL A 221 5.54 17.66 -18.75
CA VAL A 221 4.57 16.87 -19.53
C VAL A 221 4.14 15.56 -18.85
N PHE A 222 4.87 15.11 -17.84
CA PHE A 222 4.45 14.04 -16.92
C PHE A 222 4.13 14.67 -15.57
N ARG A 223 2.86 14.89 -15.26
CA ARG A 223 2.46 15.45 -13.96
C ARG A 223 1.62 14.43 -13.21
N PRO A 224 2.19 13.77 -12.18
CA PRO A 224 1.44 12.88 -11.31
C PRO A 224 0.19 13.56 -10.77
N GLN A 225 -0.89 12.80 -10.60
CA GLN A 225 -2.01 13.29 -9.81
C GLN A 225 -1.56 13.40 -8.35
N ASN A 226 -1.93 14.48 -7.69
CA ASN A 226 -1.77 14.71 -6.26
C ASN A 226 -2.89 15.68 -5.84
N SER A 227 -4.03 15.11 -5.48
CA SER A 227 -5.27 15.84 -5.30
C SER A 227 -5.96 15.47 -4.00
N TYR A 228 -6.65 16.44 -3.40
CA TYR A 228 -7.55 16.23 -2.28
C TYR A 228 -8.99 16.52 -2.70
N TYR A 229 -9.94 15.74 -2.18
CA TYR A 229 -11.36 16.04 -2.29
C TYR A 229 -12.12 15.50 -1.08
N VAL A 230 -13.36 15.92 -0.95
CA VAL A 230 -14.33 15.42 0.03
C VAL A 230 -15.48 14.81 -0.77
N ASP A 231 -15.94 13.63 -0.37
CA ASP A 231 -17.08 13.01 -1.04
C ASP A 231 -18.39 13.67 -0.58
N GLU A 232 -19.28 13.95 -1.52
CA GLU A 232 -20.56 14.61 -1.28
C GLU A 232 -21.45 13.89 -0.25
N PHE A 233 -21.39 12.55 -0.20
CA PHE A 233 -22.19 11.73 0.71
C PHE A 233 -21.47 11.42 2.03
N PHE A 234 -20.17 11.72 2.11
CA PHE A 234 -19.33 11.47 3.28
C PHE A 234 -18.48 12.72 3.60
N PRO A 235 -19.11 13.84 4.00
CA PRO A 235 -18.44 15.12 4.18
C PRO A 235 -17.38 15.10 5.30
N ASP A 236 -17.49 14.15 6.23
CA ASP A 236 -16.54 13.96 7.35
C ASP A 236 -15.27 13.17 6.95
N VAL A 237 -15.16 12.78 5.68
CA VAL A 237 -14.01 12.01 5.18
C VAL A 237 -13.26 12.80 4.11
N SER A 238 -12.00 13.11 4.41
CA SER A 238 -11.06 13.69 3.44
C SER A 238 -10.35 12.59 2.67
N ILE A 239 -10.33 12.70 1.35
CA ILE A 239 -9.70 11.72 0.45
C ILE A 239 -8.54 12.39 -0.29
N LYS A 240 -7.37 11.75 -0.26
CA LYS A 240 -6.21 12.11 -1.08
C LYS A 240 -5.97 11.05 -2.12
N ILE A 241 -5.72 11.44 -3.37
CA ILE A 241 -5.25 10.55 -4.42
C ILE A 241 -3.90 11.05 -4.92
N ILE A 242 -2.92 10.14 -4.95
CA ILE A 242 -1.65 10.32 -5.64
C ILE A 242 -1.54 9.21 -6.68
N ALA A 243 -1.27 9.51 -7.96
CA ALA A 243 -1.14 8.47 -8.98
C ALA A 243 -0.21 8.89 -10.11
N GLY A 244 0.58 7.95 -10.63
CA GLY A 244 1.50 8.22 -11.73
C GLY A 244 2.45 7.06 -12.01
N PHE A 245 3.59 7.41 -12.57
CA PHE A 245 4.65 6.49 -13.00
C PHE A 245 5.67 6.36 -11.88
N ASN A 246 5.64 5.28 -11.11
CA ASN A 246 6.78 4.92 -10.24
C ASN A 246 7.95 4.43 -11.10
N ASP A 247 7.65 3.73 -12.19
CA ASP A 247 8.63 3.37 -13.20
C ASP A 247 8.07 3.53 -14.62
N LEU A 248 8.93 3.32 -15.62
CA LEU A 248 8.53 3.38 -17.03
C LEU A 248 7.79 2.09 -17.44
N PRO A 249 6.79 2.20 -18.33
CA PRO A 249 6.18 1.02 -18.94
C PRO A 249 7.20 0.26 -19.78
N PRO A 250 7.14 -1.09 -19.78
CA PRO A 250 8.00 -1.90 -20.63
C PRO A 250 7.69 -1.65 -22.11
N ASP A 251 8.73 -1.65 -22.94
CA ASP A 251 8.59 -1.49 -24.39
C ASP A 251 7.98 -2.72 -25.05
N ASP A 252 8.42 -3.91 -24.61
CA ASP A 252 7.86 -5.19 -25.00
C ASP A 252 7.31 -5.92 -23.78
N ALA A 253 5.98 -5.87 -23.63
CA ALA A 253 5.27 -6.54 -22.55
C ALA A 253 5.17 -8.07 -22.76
N SER A 254 5.61 -8.60 -23.92
CA SER A 254 5.42 -9.99 -24.35
C SER A 254 6.65 -10.88 -24.17
N SER A 255 7.86 -10.30 -24.02
CA SER A 255 9.09 -11.08 -23.85
C SER A 255 9.24 -11.63 -22.42
N ASN A 256 9.87 -12.80 -22.31
CA ASN A 256 10.20 -13.39 -21.00
C ASN A 256 11.29 -12.60 -20.27
N GLU A 257 12.18 -11.92 -21.00
CA GLU A 257 13.23 -11.05 -20.44
C GLU A 257 12.63 -9.84 -19.72
N ALA A 258 11.63 -9.18 -20.32
CA ALA A 258 10.91 -8.09 -19.67
C ALA A 258 10.22 -8.55 -18.38
N ARG A 259 9.68 -9.78 -18.34
CA ARG A 259 9.05 -10.32 -17.12
C ARG A 259 10.04 -10.53 -15.99
N GLU A 260 11.29 -10.87 -16.30
CA GLU A 260 12.32 -11.14 -15.30
C GLU A 260 12.90 -9.84 -14.73
N GLU A 261 13.20 -8.85 -15.59
CA GLU A 261 13.64 -7.50 -15.18
C GLU A 261 12.63 -6.80 -14.26
N LEU A 262 11.34 -7.05 -14.49
CA LEU A 262 10.25 -6.43 -13.74
C LEU A 262 10.00 -7.05 -12.36
N ARG A 263 10.63 -8.19 -12.01
CA ARG A 263 10.47 -8.83 -10.67
C ARG A 263 11.06 -8.00 -9.54
N HIS A 264 11.99 -7.10 -9.84
CA HIS A 264 12.71 -6.32 -8.85
C HIS A 264 11.97 -5.06 -8.39
N ILE A 265 10.82 -4.71 -9.00
CA ILE A 265 10.07 -3.49 -8.66
C ILE A 265 8.99 -3.86 -7.64
N PRO A 266 9.23 -3.62 -6.33
CA PRO A 266 8.49 -4.33 -5.29
C PRO A 266 7.07 -3.78 -5.06
N TYR A 267 6.74 -2.60 -5.60
CA TYR A 267 5.55 -1.85 -5.20
C TYR A 267 4.91 -1.09 -6.38
N MET A 268 4.10 -1.83 -7.14
CA MET A 268 3.25 -1.30 -8.23
C MET A 268 1.78 -1.61 -7.95
N GLY A 269 0.87 -0.89 -8.61
CA GLY A 269 -0.57 -1.02 -8.38
C GLY A 269 -1.07 0.00 -7.37
N TRP A 270 -2.19 -0.31 -6.72
CA TRP A 270 -2.87 0.61 -5.81
C TRP A 270 -2.57 0.32 -4.35
N PHE A 271 -2.21 1.37 -3.63
CA PHE A 271 -2.11 1.40 -2.18
C PHE A 271 -3.35 2.08 -1.61
N VAL A 272 -3.86 1.57 -0.51
CA VAL A 272 -4.96 2.18 0.24
C VAL A 272 -4.51 2.47 1.66
N ALA A 273 -4.65 3.71 2.08
CA ALA A 273 -4.32 4.15 3.43
C ALA A 273 -5.55 4.68 4.17
N CYS A 274 -5.61 4.43 5.48
CA CYS A 274 -6.65 4.92 6.37
C CYS A 274 -5.97 5.59 7.56
N ASN A 275 -6.27 6.87 7.80
CA ASN A 275 -5.68 7.68 8.87
C ASN A 275 -4.14 7.67 8.94
N GLY A 276 -3.47 7.48 7.80
CA GLY A 276 -2.00 7.43 7.69
C GLY A 276 -1.39 6.02 7.79
N ARG A 277 -2.21 4.97 7.88
CA ARG A 277 -1.78 3.56 7.89
C ARG A 277 -2.14 2.89 6.55
N ILE A 278 -1.17 2.33 5.82
CA ILE A 278 -1.43 1.62 4.55
C ILE A 278 -2.02 0.23 4.82
N VAL A 279 -3.32 0.05 4.61
CA VAL A 279 -4.02 -1.22 4.84
C VAL A 279 -3.95 -2.19 3.66
N LEU A 280 -3.71 -1.67 2.45
CA LEU A 280 -3.54 -2.47 1.24
C LEU A 280 -2.34 -1.92 0.46
N ALA A 281 -1.40 -2.77 0.09
CA ALA A 281 -0.13 -2.36 -0.50
C ALA A 281 0.05 -2.95 -1.90
N GLY A 282 0.22 -2.08 -2.92
CA GLY A 282 0.55 -2.49 -4.28
C GLY A 282 -0.44 -3.50 -4.88
N ASP A 283 -1.73 -3.36 -4.59
CA ASP A 283 -2.74 -4.29 -5.05
C ASP A 283 -2.95 -4.16 -6.57
N LYS A 284 -2.99 -5.33 -7.19
CA LYS A 284 -3.13 -5.54 -8.64
C LYS A 284 -4.38 -6.36 -8.96
N SER A 285 -5.34 -6.41 -8.04
CA SER A 285 -6.51 -7.29 -8.08
C SER A 285 -7.82 -6.51 -8.14
N LYS A 286 -8.93 -7.26 -8.18
CA LYS A 286 -10.30 -6.72 -8.14
C LYS A 286 -10.65 -6.00 -6.84
N LYS A 287 -9.80 -6.11 -5.81
CA LYS A 287 -9.95 -5.33 -4.57
C LYS A 287 -9.80 -3.84 -4.84
N THR A 288 -8.98 -3.49 -5.83
CA THR A 288 -8.83 -2.12 -6.33
C THR A 288 -9.50 -2.02 -7.70
N VAL A 289 -8.81 -1.48 -8.71
CA VAL A 289 -9.39 -1.28 -10.05
C VAL A 289 -9.20 -2.49 -10.97
N TRP A 290 -8.22 -3.36 -10.70
CA TRP A 290 -7.71 -4.28 -11.69
C TRP A 290 -8.61 -5.52 -11.86
N GLY A 291 -9.35 -5.57 -12.97
CA GLY A 291 -10.33 -6.63 -13.23
C GLY A 291 -11.63 -6.49 -12.44
N ASN A 292 -11.85 -5.38 -11.77
CA ASN A 292 -13.12 -5.09 -11.10
C ASN A 292 -14.18 -4.61 -12.11
N GLY A 293 -15.42 -5.10 -12.03
CA GLY A 293 -16.53 -4.57 -12.85
C GLY A 293 -16.33 -4.57 -14.37
N GLY A 294 -15.47 -5.44 -14.92
CA GLY A 294 -15.11 -5.45 -16.34
C GLY A 294 -13.99 -4.48 -16.73
N PHE A 295 -13.37 -3.79 -15.76
CA PHE A 295 -12.16 -3.00 -15.96
C PHE A 295 -10.97 -3.87 -16.36
N TYR A 296 -9.93 -3.26 -16.92
CA TYR A 296 -8.71 -3.94 -17.36
C TYR A 296 -8.09 -4.75 -16.21
N ARG A 297 -7.74 -6.01 -16.49
CA ARG A 297 -6.94 -6.84 -15.57
C ARG A 297 -5.49 -6.34 -15.58
N TRP A 298 -4.79 -6.52 -14.46
CA TRP A 298 -3.36 -6.23 -14.42
C TRP A 298 -2.62 -7.04 -15.50
N HIS A 299 -1.75 -6.36 -16.23
CA HIS A 299 -0.94 -6.94 -17.29
C HIS A 299 0.46 -6.32 -17.22
N THR A 300 1.47 -7.02 -17.73
CA THR A 300 2.87 -6.57 -17.75
C THR A 300 3.03 -5.19 -18.37
N GLN A 301 2.21 -4.85 -19.38
CA GLN A 301 2.22 -3.53 -20.03
C GLN A 301 1.88 -2.36 -19.07
N TYR A 302 1.23 -2.63 -17.94
CA TYR A 302 0.87 -1.61 -16.95
C TYR A 302 1.89 -1.49 -15.82
N HIS A 303 2.99 -2.24 -15.91
CA HIS A 303 4.11 -2.05 -15.02
C HIS A 303 4.60 -0.61 -15.09
N GLY A 304 5.04 -0.08 -13.95
CA GLY A 304 5.36 1.33 -13.75
C GLY A 304 4.25 2.10 -13.06
N PHE A 305 3.00 1.63 -13.10
CA PHE A 305 1.89 2.30 -12.42
C PHE A 305 1.99 2.18 -10.91
N MET A 306 1.83 3.31 -10.22
CA MET A 306 1.58 3.36 -8.78
C MET A 306 0.50 4.39 -8.47
N GLY A 307 -0.47 3.98 -7.67
CA GLY A 307 -1.48 4.86 -7.10
C GLY A 307 -1.57 4.69 -5.58
N ILE A 308 -1.76 5.77 -4.85
CA ILE A 308 -2.03 5.77 -3.41
C ILE A 308 -3.31 6.56 -3.18
N ILE A 309 -4.34 5.91 -2.63
CA ILE A 309 -5.53 6.60 -2.13
C ILE A 309 -5.52 6.56 -0.60
N SER A 310 -5.70 7.72 0.03
CA SER A 310 -5.70 7.87 1.48
C SER A 310 -7.02 8.45 1.96
N PHE A 311 -7.66 7.77 2.91
CA PHE A 311 -8.88 8.21 3.58
C PHE A 311 -8.53 8.70 4.98
N TYR A 312 -9.07 9.86 5.35
CA TYR A 312 -8.89 10.42 6.68
C TYR A 312 -10.23 10.83 7.28
N ALA A 313 -10.53 10.33 8.46
CA ALA A 313 -11.76 10.62 9.18
C ALA A 313 -11.52 10.63 10.68
N ALA A 314 -12.16 11.59 11.37
CA ALA A 314 -12.13 11.64 12.81
C ALA A 314 -12.81 10.40 13.42
N ASP A 315 -13.93 9.96 12.84
CA ASP A 315 -14.55 8.67 13.17
C ASP A 315 -13.92 7.55 12.31
N PRO A 316 -13.14 6.63 12.91
CA PRO A 316 -12.51 5.53 12.18
C PRO A 316 -13.51 4.51 11.58
N LYS A 317 -14.77 4.50 11.99
CA LYS A 317 -15.81 3.58 11.46
C LYS A 317 -16.28 3.95 10.07
N LEU A 318 -16.07 5.20 9.66
CA LEU A 318 -16.37 5.66 8.30
C LEU A 318 -15.38 5.12 7.26
N LEU A 319 -14.21 4.67 7.71
CA LEU A 319 -13.12 4.27 6.83
C LEU A 319 -13.32 2.85 6.27
N PRO A 320 -12.85 2.59 5.03
CA PRO A 320 -13.16 1.34 4.32
C PRO A 320 -12.24 0.17 4.69
N TRP A 321 -11.70 0.11 5.90
CA TRP A 321 -10.86 -1.00 6.37
C TRP A 321 -11.65 -2.09 7.11
N THR A 322 -11.02 -3.24 7.30
CA THR A 322 -11.50 -4.34 8.15
C THR A 322 -10.90 -4.26 9.56
N THR A 323 -11.43 -5.04 10.51
CA THR A 323 -10.95 -5.08 11.91
C THR A 323 -9.53 -5.61 12.07
N THR A 324 -9.02 -6.35 11.09
CA THR A 324 -7.61 -6.79 11.02
C THR A 324 -6.71 -5.75 10.37
N LYS A 325 -7.28 -4.71 9.74
CA LYS A 325 -6.56 -3.61 9.06
C LYS A 325 -5.64 -4.08 7.93
N ARG A 326 -5.90 -5.26 7.37
CA ARG A 326 -5.16 -5.84 6.22
C ARG A 326 -5.93 -5.86 4.93
N ASP A 327 -7.21 -5.57 5.04
CA ASP A 327 -8.11 -5.66 3.91
C ASP A 327 -9.15 -4.55 3.99
N LEU A 328 -9.82 -4.37 2.87
CA LEU A 328 -10.85 -3.36 2.72
C LEU A 328 -12.22 -4.00 2.87
N ASN A 329 -13.15 -3.25 3.45
CA ASN A 329 -14.55 -3.55 3.28
C ASN A 329 -14.96 -3.11 1.86
N LEU A 330 -14.88 -4.03 0.91
CA LEU A 330 -15.21 -3.79 -0.50
C LEU A 330 -16.68 -3.43 -0.75
N THR A 331 -17.55 -3.63 0.25
CA THR A 331 -18.95 -3.20 0.18
C THR A 331 -19.19 -1.83 0.81
N ASN A 332 -18.15 -1.18 1.34
CA ASN A 332 -18.26 0.16 1.88
C ASN A 332 -18.63 1.17 0.75
N PRO A 333 -19.75 1.91 0.86
CA PRO A 333 -20.19 2.82 -0.20
C PRO A 333 -19.19 3.94 -0.52
N LEU A 334 -18.46 4.45 0.48
CA LEU A 334 -17.39 5.43 0.29
C LEU A 334 -16.30 4.86 -0.62
N TYR A 335 -15.90 3.60 -0.38
CA TYR A 335 -14.87 2.95 -1.19
C TYR A 335 -15.31 2.71 -2.62
N LEU A 336 -16.56 2.25 -2.82
CA LEU A 336 -17.13 2.05 -4.16
C LEU A 336 -17.14 3.34 -4.98
N ARG A 337 -17.41 4.49 -4.36
CA ARG A 337 -17.34 5.80 -5.02
C ARG A 337 -15.90 6.22 -5.29
N ALA A 338 -15.00 5.98 -4.35
CA ALA A 338 -13.57 6.26 -4.51
C ALA A 338 -12.92 5.41 -5.64
N LEU A 339 -13.39 4.18 -5.87
CA LEU A 339 -12.96 3.34 -6.98
C LEU A 339 -13.14 4.02 -8.34
N ILE A 340 -14.20 4.81 -8.53
CA ILE A 340 -14.42 5.56 -9.78
C ILE A 340 -13.29 6.57 -10.02
N GLN A 341 -12.82 7.24 -8.97
CA GLN A 341 -11.69 8.17 -9.07
C GLN A 341 -10.38 7.45 -9.32
N MET A 342 -10.17 6.29 -8.69
CA MET A 342 -9.01 5.42 -8.95
C MET A 342 -9.03 4.93 -10.42
N GLU A 343 -10.19 4.54 -10.94
CA GLU A 343 -10.35 4.15 -12.34
C GLU A 343 -10.01 5.29 -13.30
N ASN A 344 -10.45 6.51 -13.03
CA ASN A 344 -10.14 7.68 -13.87
C ASN A 344 -8.63 7.91 -14.01
N ALA A 345 -7.88 7.86 -12.91
CA ALA A 345 -6.43 7.97 -12.93
C ALA A 345 -5.79 6.78 -13.70
N THR A 346 -6.29 5.57 -13.47
CA THR A 346 -5.79 4.35 -14.11
C THR A 346 -6.06 4.35 -15.62
N ARG A 347 -7.23 4.82 -16.07
CA ARG A 347 -7.57 4.93 -17.51
C ARG A 347 -6.61 5.85 -18.25
N ARG A 348 -6.22 6.98 -17.65
CA ARG A 348 -5.23 7.91 -18.23
C ARG A 348 -3.87 7.23 -18.41
N TYR A 349 -3.43 6.47 -17.41
CA TYR A 349 -2.21 5.68 -17.51
C TYR A 349 -2.28 4.63 -18.63
N ILE A 350 -3.37 3.83 -18.65
CA ILE A 350 -3.57 2.79 -19.67
C ILE A 350 -3.60 3.40 -21.07
N HIS A 351 -4.30 4.51 -21.24
CA HIS A 351 -4.38 5.22 -22.50
C HIS A 351 -2.99 5.64 -22.99
N TYR A 352 -2.18 6.26 -22.14
CA TYR A 352 -0.79 6.58 -22.46
C TYR A 352 0.03 5.34 -22.86
N THR A 353 -0.07 4.23 -22.10
CA THR A 353 0.70 3.00 -22.42
C THR A 353 0.34 2.41 -23.78
N ASN A 354 -0.88 2.67 -24.28
CA ASN A 354 -1.29 2.27 -25.62
C ASN A 354 -0.82 3.29 -26.67
N GLU A 355 -1.05 4.58 -26.45
CA GLU A 355 -0.68 5.65 -27.39
C GLU A 355 0.83 5.75 -27.64
N ARG A 356 1.66 5.58 -26.61
CA ARG A 356 3.12 5.72 -26.74
C ARG A 356 3.74 4.78 -27.77
N LYS A 357 3.05 3.70 -28.15
CA LYS A 357 3.50 2.72 -29.16
C LYS A 357 3.46 3.31 -30.58
N GLU A 358 2.65 4.33 -30.81
CA GLU A 358 2.54 5.01 -32.11
C GLU A 358 3.79 5.86 -32.43
N ASP A 359 4.51 6.34 -31.40
CA ASP A 359 5.79 7.05 -31.54
C ASP A 359 6.69 6.77 -30.32
N LEU A 360 7.22 5.54 -30.28
CA LEU A 360 8.00 5.06 -29.14
C LEU A 360 9.28 5.87 -28.92
N THR A 361 9.89 6.37 -29.99
CA THR A 361 11.12 7.18 -29.93
C THR A 361 10.87 8.49 -29.20
N ARG A 362 9.81 9.22 -29.58
CA ARG A 362 9.44 10.47 -28.91
C ARG A 362 8.96 10.21 -27.49
N ALA A 363 8.16 9.16 -27.26
CA ALA A 363 7.71 8.79 -25.92
C ALA A 363 8.90 8.57 -24.97
N LYS A 364 9.88 7.76 -25.38
CA LYS A 364 11.09 7.50 -24.60
C LYS A 364 11.91 8.75 -24.31
N ALA A 365 12.00 9.67 -25.28
CA ALA A 365 12.71 10.93 -25.07
C ALA A 365 12.06 11.74 -23.94
N MET A 366 10.73 11.82 -23.92
CA MET A 366 9.97 12.54 -22.88
C MET A 366 10.01 11.79 -21.53
N GLU A 367 9.90 10.45 -21.54
CA GLU A 367 10.00 9.59 -20.35
C GLU A 367 11.34 9.74 -19.62
N ARG A 368 12.45 9.82 -20.37
CA ARG A 368 13.79 9.99 -19.80
C ARG A 368 13.99 11.35 -19.12
N GLN A 369 13.24 12.37 -19.54
CA GLN A 369 13.27 13.69 -18.92
C GLN A 369 12.48 13.73 -17.60
N ALA A 370 11.58 12.77 -17.37
CA ALA A 370 10.78 12.71 -16.15
C ALA A 370 11.57 12.11 -14.98
N ALA A 371 11.93 12.97 -14.02
CA ALA A 371 12.73 12.62 -12.86
C ALA A 371 11.88 12.00 -11.75
N LEU A 372 12.46 11.09 -10.95
CA LEU A 372 11.77 10.49 -9.81
C LEU A 372 11.68 11.49 -8.65
N THR A 373 10.48 12.01 -8.40
CA THR A 373 10.17 12.94 -7.30
C THR A 373 9.49 12.19 -6.15
N PRO A 374 9.95 12.35 -4.88
CA PRO A 374 9.26 11.79 -3.72
C PRO A 374 7.81 12.28 -3.60
N ILE A 375 6.88 11.40 -3.19
CA ILE A 375 5.46 11.77 -3.08
C ILE A 375 5.18 12.92 -2.09
N THR A 376 6.11 13.20 -1.18
CA THR A 376 6.05 14.30 -0.23
C THR A 376 6.40 15.66 -0.84
N GLN A 377 7.01 15.67 -2.04
CA GLN A 377 7.49 16.86 -2.76
C GLN A 377 6.68 17.15 -4.03
N LEU A 378 5.77 16.27 -4.42
CA LEU A 378 4.94 16.46 -5.62
C LEU A 378 4.06 17.71 -5.50
N ALA A 379 3.97 18.45 -6.60
CA ALA A 379 3.04 19.58 -6.71
C ALA A 379 1.58 19.11 -6.64
N GLU A 380 0.65 20.00 -6.24
CA GLU A 380 -0.77 19.70 -6.35
C GLU A 380 -1.21 19.65 -7.81
N GLN A 381 -1.94 18.60 -8.16
CA GLN A 381 -2.37 18.34 -9.52
C GLN A 381 -3.65 17.51 -9.50
N SER A 382 -4.74 18.09 -10.03
CA SER A 382 -6.09 17.53 -9.91
C SER A 382 -6.27 16.18 -10.61
N ALA A 383 -5.56 15.98 -11.72
CA ALA A 383 -5.61 14.76 -12.52
C ALA A 383 -4.24 14.45 -13.13
N LEU A 384 -3.98 13.18 -13.41
CA LEU A 384 -2.79 12.71 -14.08
C LEU A 384 -2.70 13.32 -15.50
N ILE A 385 -1.61 14.04 -15.78
CA ILE A 385 -1.32 14.61 -17.10
C ILE A 385 -0.15 13.85 -17.72
N LEU A 386 -0.37 13.39 -18.95
CA LEU A 386 0.59 12.63 -19.74
C LEU A 386 0.58 13.17 -21.18
N PRO A 387 1.68 13.04 -21.91
CA PRO A 387 1.71 13.48 -23.30
C PRO A 387 0.88 12.53 -24.17
N HIS A 388 0.28 13.09 -25.21
CA HIS A 388 -0.53 12.37 -26.18
C HIS A 388 0.27 12.02 -27.42
N PHE A 389 0.00 10.84 -27.97
CA PHE A 389 0.59 10.38 -29.23
C PHE A 389 -0.55 9.97 -30.16
N SER A 390 -0.77 10.77 -31.18
CA SER A 390 -1.66 10.41 -32.28
C SER A 390 -0.90 9.58 -33.30
N LYS A 391 -1.59 8.61 -33.91
CA LYS A 391 -1.13 8.02 -35.17
C LYS A 391 -0.76 9.13 -36.12
N PHE A 392 0.48 9.15 -36.61
CA PHE A 392 0.76 9.82 -37.86
C PHE A 392 -0.26 9.29 -38.88
N PRO A 393 -0.88 10.14 -39.73
CA PRO A 393 -1.70 9.63 -40.81
C PRO A 393 -0.82 8.66 -41.61
N THR A 394 -1.09 7.37 -41.48
CA THR A 394 -0.52 6.37 -42.37
C THR A 394 -0.99 6.77 -43.75
N LEU A 395 -0.06 7.11 -44.64
CA LEU A 395 -0.38 7.17 -46.07
C LEU A 395 -1.15 5.89 -46.38
N GLU A 396 -2.31 6.01 -47.04
CA GLU A 396 -3.03 4.83 -47.51
C GLU A 396 -2.13 4.11 -48.51
N MET A 397 -1.46 3.05 -48.03
CA MET A 397 -0.60 2.23 -48.86
C MET A 397 -1.48 1.23 -49.59
N ALA A 398 -1.43 1.22 -50.93
CA ALA A 398 -2.04 0.19 -51.75
C ALA A 398 -1.04 -0.94 -52.02
N GLU A 399 -1.50 -2.19 -51.89
CA GLU A 399 -0.68 -3.35 -52.27
C GLU A 399 -0.78 -3.58 -53.79
N ILE A 400 0.35 -3.49 -54.50
CA ILE A 400 0.44 -3.75 -55.94
C ILE A 400 1.05 -5.15 -56.17
N LYS A 401 0.27 -6.07 -56.75
CA LYS A 401 0.71 -7.43 -57.10
C LYS A 401 0.44 -7.75 -58.56
N TYR A 402 1.44 -8.29 -59.24
CA TYR A 402 1.27 -8.80 -60.61
C TYR A 402 2.23 -9.96 -60.89
N TYR A 403 1.82 -10.84 -61.80
CA TYR A 403 2.63 -11.97 -62.26
C TYR A 403 3.15 -11.68 -63.67
N LYS A 404 4.43 -11.98 -63.89
CA LYS A 404 5.08 -11.90 -65.21
C LYS A 404 5.93 -13.14 -65.46
N PRO A 405 6.14 -13.55 -66.72
CA PRO A 405 7.04 -14.65 -67.03
C PRO A 405 8.44 -14.38 -66.48
N LYS A 406 9.05 -15.38 -65.82
CA LYS A 406 10.37 -15.25 -65.19
C LYS A 406 11.45 -14.74 -66.14
N ARG A 407 11.40 -15.15 -67.41
CA ARG A 407 12.32 -14.71 -68.47
C ARG A 407 12.26 -13.19 -68.71
N ASP A 408 11.08 -12.59 -68.60
CA ASP A 408 10.88 -11.17 -68.87
C ASP A 408 11.30 -10.35 -67.66
N VAL A 409 11.05 -10.85 -66.44
CA VAL A 409 11.56 -10.24 -65.19
C VAL A 409 13.09 -10.23 -65.16
N ILE A 410 13.75 -11.29 -65.62
CA ILE A 410 15.23 -11.33 -65.71
C ILE A 410 15.74 -10.27 -66.69
N LYS A 411 15.16 -10.16 -67.88
CA LYS A 411 15.54 -9.12 -68.86
C LYS A 411 15.37 -7.71 -68.31
N VAL A 412 14.32 -7.45 -67.54
CA VAL A 412 14.12 -6.14 -66.90
C VAL A 412 15.21 -5.86 -65.88
N LYS A 413 15.59 -6.82 -65.03
CA LYS A 413 16.69 -6.62 -64.08
C LYS A 413 18.04 -6.35 -64.76
N GLU A 414 18.30 -7.02 -65.88
CA GLU A 414 19.49 -6.75 -66.70
C GLU A 414 19.44 -5.35 -67.33
N ALA A 415 18.28 -4.91 -67.83
CA ALA A 415 18.11 -3.57 -68.40
C ALA A 415 18.22 -2.45 -67.35
N LEU A 416 17.90 -2.73 -66.09
CA LEU A 416 18.08 -1.84 -64.94
C LEU A 416 19.52 -1.84 -64.39
N ASP A 417 20.46 -2.56 -65.02
CA ASP A 417 21.84 -2.79 -64.55
C ASP A 417 21.91 -3.34 -63.10
N ALA A 418 20.86 -4.06 -62.68
CA ALA A 418 20.66 -4.52 -61.31
C ALA A 418 20.23 -6.01 -61.28
N PRO A 419 21.07 -6.95 -61.75
CA PRO A 419 20.68 -8.35 -61.94
C PRO A 419 20.36 -9.10 -60.63
N PHE A 420 20.84 -8.60 -59.48
CA PHE A 420 20.76 -9.28 -58.18
C PHE A 420 19.58 -8.83 -57.30
N ILE A 421 18.78 -7.85 -57.71
CA ILE A 421 17.62 -7.40 -56.92
C ILE A 421 16.52 -8.45 -56.93
N THR A 422 15.68 -8.45 -55.91
CA THR A 422 14.49 -9.30 -55.82
C THR A 422 13.45 -8.91 -56.88
N ASN A 423 12.48 -9.79 -57.16
CA ASN A 423 11.40 -9.45 -58.10
C ASN A 423 10.52 -8.31 -57.57
N SER A 424 10.39 -8.18 -56.25
CA SER A 424 9.62 -7.10 -55.62
C SER A 424 10.31 -5.76 -55.80
N GLU A 425 11.63 -5.71 -55.61
CA GLU A 425 12.43 -4.50 -55.82
C GLU A 425 12.45 -4.08 -57.28
N ALA A 426 12.58 -5.03 -58.22
CA ALA A 426 12.45 -4.72 -59.64
C ALA A 426 11.08 -4.12 -59.98
N GLY A 427 10.01 -4.63 -59.37
CA GLY A 427 8.67 -4.11 -59.57
C GLY A 427 8.43 -2.74 -58.95
N ALA A 428 9.04 -2.47 -57.79
CA ALA A 428 9.01 -1.16 -57.15
C ALA A 428 9.76 -0.12 -57.99
N TYR A 429 10.97 -0.45 -58.46
CA TYR A 429 11.78 0.44 -59.28
C TYR A 429 11.05 0.90 -60.55
N ILE A 430 10.38 -0.01 -61.26
CA ILE A 430 9.60 0.33 -62.46
C ILE A 430 8.43 1.26 -62.12
N PHE A 431 7.78 1.03 -60.98
CA PHE A 431 6.66 1.85 -60.54
C PHE A 431 7.12 3.26 -60.16
N ASP A 432 8.25 3.36 -59.45
CA ASP A 432 8.84 4.64 -59.06
C ASP A 432 9.34 5.40 -60.31
N ASP A 433 10.00 4.72 -61.25
CA ASP A 433 10.42 5.31 -62.54
C ASP A 433 9.23 5.82 -63.35
N PHE A 434 8.13 5.06 -63.42
CA PHE A 434 6.89 5.52 -64.07
C PHE A 434 6.29 6.74 -63.36
N LEU A 435 6.31 6.77 -62.03
CA LEU A 435 5.85 7.93 -61.27
C LEU A 435 6.70 9.18 -61.55
N GLU A 436 8.02 9.04 -61.61
CA GLU A 436 8.94 10.14 -61.86
C GLU A 436 8.91 10.64 -63.31
N THR A 437 8.81 9.74 -64.29
CA THR A 437 8.95 10.06 -65.72
C THR A 437 7.63 10.38 -66.40
N GLU A 438 6.55 9.65 -66.08
CA GLU A 438 5.29 9.70 -66.82
C GLU A 438 4.13 10.27 -65.98
N ALA A 439 4.16 10.07 -64.66
CA ALA A 439 3.09 10.54 -63.77
C ALA A 439 3.41 11.86 -63.03
N SER A 440 4.59 12.43 -63.20
CA SER A 440 5.07 13.63 -62.48
C SER A 440 4.32 14.94 -62.81
N GLY A 441 3.43 14.91 -63.80
CA GLY A 441 2.58 16.03 -64.22
C GLY A 441 1.08 15.89 -63.94
N TYR A 442 0.67 14.85 -63.20
CA TYR A 442 -0.74 14.60 -62.85
C TYR A 442 -1.12 15.07 -61.46
#